data_AF-A0A836ZSC0-F1
#
_entry.id   AF-A0A836ZSC0-F1
#
_cell.length_a   1.000
_cell.length_b   1.000
_cell.length_c   1.000
_cell.angle_alpha   90.00
_cell.angle_beta   90.00
_cell.angle_gamma   90.00
#
_symmetry.space_group_name_H-M   'P 1'
#
loop_
_entity.id
_entity.type
_entity.pdbx_description
1 polymer ?
#
loop_
_entity_poly.entity_id
_entity_poly.type
_entity_poly.pdbx_seq_one_letter_code
_entity_poly.pdbx_strand_id
1 'polypeptide(L)'
;ERAGLGRATLYRNFPDRLALMTALMARGLDGLERMAADLADRPDGLAVLLHDVAEHIAQSAPMVDFWRSIERAHPAVHAADRRVVSIFLPFVHRARDAGLCRADVDDEQLLLVIDMLGSCLRGSDEAERKRLAHRSADLLMHALGMQVS
;
A
#
# COMPACT_ATOMS: atom_id res chain seq x y z
N GLU A 1 15.72 -20.39 16.80
CA GLU A 1 14.51 -21.07 17.31
C GLU A 1 13.87 -20.27 18.46
N ARG A 2 12.90 -19.40 18.15
CA ARG A 2 12.05 -18.79 19.18
C ARG A 2 10.61 -18.77 18.67
N ALA A 3 9.82 -19.77 19.05
CA ALA A 3 8.38 -19.67 19.28
C ALA A 3 7.72 -21.05 19.37
N GLY A 4 8.03 -21.83 20.42
CA GLY A 4 7.16 -22.94 20.84
C GLY A 4 5.80 -22.49 21.39
N LEU A 5 5.62 -21.17 21.59
CA LEU A 5 4.42 -20.54 22.14
C LEU A 5 3.64 -19.70 21.10
N GLY A 6 4.16 -19.53 19.88
CA GLY A 6 3.63 -18.56 18.90
C GLY A 6 2.44 -19.06 18.08
N ARG A 7 2.37 -20.35 17.75
CA ARG A 7 1.30 -20.88 16.86
C ARG A 7 -0.03 -21.07 17.60
N ALA A 8 -0.02 -21.62 18.81
CA ALA A 8 -1.25 -21.92 19.57
C ALA A 8 -2.05 -20.67 19.97
N THR A 9 -1.39 -19.52 20.18
CA THR A 9 -2.08 -18.26 20.51
C THR A 9 -2.56 -17.51 19.26
N LEU A 10 -1.83 -17.59 18.15
CA LEU A 10 -2.26 -17.04 16.86
C LEU A 10 -3.54 -17.73 16.34
N TYR A 11 -3.59 -19.06 16.32
CA TYR A 11 -4.76 -19.81 15.84
C TYR A 11 -5.98 -19.77 16.78
N ARG A 12 -5.84 -19.28 18.02
CA ARG A 12 -7.00 -19.06 18.91
C ARG A 12 -7.82 -17.84 18.53
N ASN A 13 -7.20 -16.83 17.93
CA ASN A 13 -7.87 -15.59 17.53
C ASN A 13 -8.27 -15.58 16.05
N PHE A 14 -7.67 -16.45 15.23
CA PHE A 14 -7.92 -16.51 13.79
C PHE A 14 -8.27 -17.94 13.36
N PRO A 15 -9.50 -18.18 12.88
CA PRO A 15 -9.95 -19.53 12.51
C PRO A 15 -9.19 -20.11 11.31
N ASP A 16 -8.67 -19.27 10.43
CA ASP A 16 -7.89 -19.68 9.27
C ASP A 16 -6.84 -18.62 8.86
N ARG A 17 -6.06 -18.95 7.81
CA ARG A 17 -5.03 -18.06 7.26
C ARG A 17 -5.63 -16.79 6.65
N LEU A 18 -6.82 -16.85 6.06
CA LEU A 18 -7.48 -15.70 5.45
C LEU A 18 -7.88 -14.68 6.52
N ALA A 19 -8.43 -15.14 7.65
CA ALA A 19 -8.79 -14.30 8.80
C ALA A 19 -7.55 -13.60 9.39
N LEU A 20 -6.44 -14.33 9.55
CA LEU A 20 -5.17 -13.74 9.98
C LEU A 20 -4.68 -12.67 9.00
N MET A 21 -4.66 -12.97 7.70
CA MET A 21 -4.15 -12.05 6.68
C MET A 21 -5.05 -10.82 6.52
N THR A 22 -6.36 -10.98 6.64
CA THR A 22 -7.31 -9.86 6.66
C THR A 22 -7.09 -8.95 7.86
N ALA A 23 -6.82 -9.52 9.04
CA ALA A 23 -6.51 -8.71 10.22
C ALA A 23 -5.15 -7.99 10.12
N LEU A 24 -4.14 -8.64 9.52
CA LEU A 24 -2.86 -7.99 9.23
C LEU A 24 -3.01 -6.86 8.21
N MET A 25 -3.80 -7.07 7.15
CA MET A 25 -4.12 -6.03 6.17
C MET A 25 -4.85 -4.85 6.82
N ALA A 26 -5.87 -5.13 7.65
CA ALA A 26 -6.59 -4.10 8.39
C ALA A 26 -5.65 -3.27 9.27
N ARG A 27 -4.74 -3.92 10.01
CA ARG A 27 -3.71 -3.24 10.82
C ARG A 27 -2.75 -2.40 9.98
N GLY A 28 -2.37 -2.88 8.79
CA GLY A 28 -1.55 -2.13 7.84
C GLY A 28 -2.25 -0.84 7.40
N LEU A 29 -3.53 -0.95 7.03
CA LEU A 29 -4.37 0.19 6.66
C LEU A 29 -4.60 1.16 7.82
N ASP A 30 -4.76 0.68 9.06
CA ASP A 30 -4.83 1.55 10.25
C ASP A 30 -3.50 2.32 10.48
N GLY A 31 -2.37 1.74 10.08
CA GLY A 31 -1.07 2.42 10.06
C GLY A 31 -1.02 3.51 9.00
N LEU A 32 -1.45 3.17 7.79
CA LEU A 32 -1.49 4.07 6.64
C LEU A 32 -2.44 5.26 6.87
N GLU A 33 -3.61 5.04 7.49
CA GLU A 33 -4.56 6.09 7.86
C GLU A 33 -3.96 7.08 8.86
N ARG A 34 -3.17 6.61 9.83
CA ARG A 34 -2.47 7.48 10.78
C ARG A 34 -1.39 8.30 10.10
N MET A 35 -0.57 7.67 9.26
CA MET A 35 0.42 8.38 8.45
C MET A 35 -0.25 9.44 7.57
N ALA A 36 -1.35 9.10 6.90
CA ALA A 36 -2.12 10.04 6.10
C ALA A 36 -2.66 11.21 6.93
N ALA A 37 -3.14 10.98 8.16
CA ALA A 37 -3.53 12.07 9.04
C ALA A 37 -2.36 13.01 9.36
N ASP A 38 -1.17 12.48 9.61
CA ASP A 38 0.03 13.27 9.90
C ASP A 38 0.55 14.07 8.67
N LEU A 39 0.22 13.62 7.45
CA LEU A 39 0.59 14.26 6.19
C LEU A 39 -0.52 15.15 5.60
N ALA A 40 -1.65 15.31 6.29
CA ALA A 40 -2.88 15.87 5.74
C ALA A 40 -2.75 17.31 5.21
N ASP A 41 -1.80 18.10 5.71
CA ASP A 41 -1.59 19.50 5.26
C ASP A 41 -0.29 19.68 4.47
N ARG A 42 0.49 18.61 4.26
CA ARG A 42 1.76 18.69 3.56
C ARG A 42 1.57 18.82 2.04
N PRO A 43 2.26 19.77 1.37
CA PRO A 43 2.23 19.90 -0.09
C PRO A 43 2.79 18.66 -0.82
N ASP A 44 3.79 18.02 -0.23
CA ASP A 44 4.43 16.81 -0.74
C ASP A 44 3.79 15.51 -0.21
N GLY A 45 2.65 15.61 0.48
CA GLY A 45 2.05 14.50 1.21
C GLY A 45 1.74 13.28 0.34
N LEU A 46 1.30 13.49 -0.92
CA LEU A 46 1.02 12.37 -1.84
C LEU A 46 2.29 11.59 -2.18
N ALA A 47 3.39 12.31 -2.44
CA ALA A 47 4.67 11.70 -2.77
C ALA A 47 5.23 10.90 -1.58
N VAL A 48 5.13 11.46 -0.38
CA VAL A 48 5.55 10.79 0.85
C VAL A 48 4.70 9.53 1.10
N LEU A 49 3.39 9.62 0.92
CA LEU A 49 2.47 8.50 1.15
C LEU A 49 2.68 7.35 0.13
N LEU A 50 2.96 7.68 -1.13
CA LEU A 50 3.29 6.69 -2.18
C LEU A 50 4.62 5.98 -1.89
N HIS A 51 5.64 6.68 -1.39
CA HIS A 51 6.88 6.06 -0.96
C HIS A 51 6.69 5.16 0.26
N ASP A 52 5.93 5.61 1.26
CA ASP A 52 5.67 4.85 2.48
C ASP A 52 4.96 3.53 2.16
N VAL A 53 3.90 3.57 1.35
CA VAL A 53 3.19 2.33 0.94
C VAL A 53 4.10 1.42 0.11
N ALA A 54 4.96 1.97 -0.76
CA ALA A 54 5.92 1.18 -1.53
C ALA A 54 6.93 0.45 -0.63
N GLU A 55 7.46 1.14 0.39
CA GLU A 55 8.33 0.53 1.39
C GLU A 55 7.60 -0.54 2.20
N HIS A 56 6.35 -0.28 2.60
CA HIS A 56 5.55 -1.23 3.36
C HIS A 56 5.29 -2.53 2.56
N ILE A 57 4.99 -2.40 1.27
CA ILE A 57 4.86 -3.52 0.33
C ILE A 57 6.17 -4.32 0.27
N ALA A 58 7.32 -3.64 0.12
CA ALA A 58 8.63 -4.30 0.03
C ALA A 58 9.00 -5.11 1.28
N GLN A 59 8.60 -4.63 2.46
CA GLN A 59 8.80 -5.27 3.76
C GLN A 59 7.80 -6.41 4.03
N SER A 60 6.64 -6.39 3.36
CA SER A 60 5.52 -7.29 3.63
C SER A 60 5.28 -8.32 2.51
N ALA A 61 6.33 -8.71 1.78
CA ALA A 61 6.23 -9.58 0.59
C ALA A 61 5.33 -10.81 0.77
N PRO A 62 5.44 -11.63 1.84
CA PRO A 62 4.58 -12.82 2.00
C PRO A 62 3.10 -12.49 2.21
N MET A 63 2.80 -11.33 2.80
CA MET A 63 1.43 -10.84 2.99
C MET A 63 0.86 -10.38 1.66
N VAL A 64 1.64 -9.61 0.88
CA VAL A 64 1.23 -9.11 -0.44
C VAL A 64 0.99 -10.26 -1.42
N ASP A 65 1.88 -11.26 -1.45
CA ASP A 65 1.72 -12.44 -2.30
C ASP A 65 0.47 -13.24 -1.94
N PHE A 66 0.20 -13.40 -0.64
CA PHE A 66 -1.05 -14.02 -0.19
C PHE A 66 -2.26 -13.19 -0.60
N TRP A 67 -2.22 -11.87 -0.39
CA TRP A 67 -3.33 -10.98 -0.72
C TRP A 67 -3.68 -11.04 -2.21
N ARG A 68 -2.66 -11.06 -3.08
CA ARG A 68 -2.78 -11.22 -4.53
C ARG A 68 -3.35 -12.58 -4.98
N SER A 69 -3.28 -13.60 -4.13
CA SER A 69 -3.89 -14.92 -4.41
C SER A 69 -5.38 -14.97 -4.11
N ILE A 70 -5.92 -14.00 -3.37
CA ILE A 70 -7.35 -13.91 -3.06
C ILE A 70 -8.09 -13.43 -4.32
N GLU A 71 -9.27 -14.00 -4.58
CA GLU A 71 -10.12 -13.53 -5.67
C GLU A 71 -10.45 -12.04 -5.54
N ARG A 72 -10.35 -11.27 -6.62
CA ARG A 72 -10.63 -9.82 -6.61
C ARG A 72 -12.07 -9.49 -6.20
N ALA A 73 -13.01 -10.38 -6.45
CA ALA A 73 -14.41 -10.22 -6.04
C ALA A 73 -14.64 -10.52 -4.53
N HIS A 74 -13.62 -11.00 -3.81
CA HIS A 74 -13.77 -11.35 -2.41
C HIS A 74 -14.05 -10.09 -1.56
N PRO A 75 -15.03 -10.12 -0.63
CA PRO A 75 -15.43 -8.94 0.14
C PRO A 75 -14.29 -8.26 0.91
N ALA A 76 -13.32 -9.03 1.40
CA ALA A 76 -12.15 -8.49 2.11
C ALA A 76 -11.23 -7.67 1.19
N VAL A 77 -11.06 -8.09 -0.07
CA VAL A 77 -10.28 -7.35 -1.08
C VAL A 77 -11.00 -6.03 -1.38
N HIS A 78 -12.29 -6.11 -1.68
CA HIS A 78 -13.10 -4.93 -1.98
C HIS A 78 -13.16 -3.93 -0.81
N ALA A 79 -13.16 -4.42 0.44
CA ALA A 79 -13.10 -3.56 1.63
C ALA A 79 -11.75 -2.87 1.78
N ALA A 80 -10.64 -3.56 1.51
CA ALA A 80 -9.31 -2.94 1.53
C ALA A 80 -9.15 -1.91 0.42
N ASP A 81 -9.58 -2.21 -0.81
CA ASP A 81 -9.51 -1.29 -1.95
C ASP A 81 -10.25 0.02 -1.64
N ARG A 82 -11.47 -0.05 -1.10
CA ARG A 82 -12.22 1.14 -0.68
C ARG A 82 -11.49 1.96 0.38
N ARG A 83 -10.82 1.31 1.34
CA ARG A 83 -10.01 2.01 2.35
C ARG A 83 -8.80 2.68 1.73
N VAL A 84 -8.07 1.99 0.86
CA VAL A 84 -6.93 2.56 0.11
C VAL A 84 -7.37 3.81 -0.67
N VAL A 85 -8.45 3.71 -1.44
CA VAL A 85 -9.01 4.87 -2.16
C VAL A 85 -9.34 6.01 -1.21
N SER A 86 -10.06 5.72 -0.11
CA SER A 86 -10.43 6.74 0.88
C SER A 86 -9.22 7.45 1.51
N ILE A 87 -8.09 6.76 1.65
CA ILE A 87 -6.87 7.32 2.24
C ILE A 87 -6.15 8.23 1.24
N PHE A 88 -5.99 7.78 0.00
CA PHE A 88 -5.20 8.47 -1.00
C PHE A 88 -5.95 9.56 -1.76
N LEU A 89 -7.26 9.41 -1.98
CA LEU A 89 -8.04 10.33 -2.81
C LEU A 89 -7.97 11.80 -2.34
N PRO A 90 -8.00 12.12 -1.03
CA PRO A 90 -7.79 13.50 -0.56
C PRO A 90 -6.42 14.08 -0.94
N PHE A 91 -5.37 13.26 -1.00
CA PHE A 91 -4.04 13.68 -1.42
C PHE A 91 -3.97 13.90 -2.93
N VAL A 92 -4.62 13.02 -3.70
CA VAL A 92 -4.74 13.16 -5.15
C VAL A 92 -5.48 14.45 -5.50
N HIS A 93 -6.62 14.74 -4.84
CA HIS A 93 -7.37 15.98 -5.07
C HIS A 93 -6.52 17.22 -4.79
N ARG A 94 -5.83 17.29 -3.64
CA ARG A 94 -4.96 18.42 -3.32
C ARG A 94 -3.82 18.59 -4.31
N ALA A 95 -3.18 17.49 -4.72
CA ALA A 95 -2.11 17.54 -5.72
C ALA A 95 -2.64 18.01 -7.10
N ARG A 96 -3.84 17.59 -7.49
CA ARG A 96 -4.52 18.06 -8.70
C ARG A 96 -4.85 19.55 -8.64
N ASP A 97 -5.43 20.01 -7.54
CA ASP A 97 -5.80 21.41 -7.32
C ASP A 97 -4.56 22.33 -7.33
N ALA A 98 -3.42 21.83 -6.86
CA ALA A 98 -2.13 22.52 -6.89
C ALA A 98 -1.39 22.42 -8.25
N GLY A 99 -1.94 21.71 -9.23
CA GLY A 99 -1.28 21.49 -10.54
C GLY A 99 -0.05 20.58 -10.48
N LEU A 100 0.10 19.79 -9.40
CA LEU A 100 1.20 18.87 -9.16
C LEU A 100 0.91 17.44 -9.63
N CYS A 101 -0.33 17.14 -10.04
CA CYS A 101 -0.77 15.83 -10.50
C CYS A 101 -1.74 15.98 -11.69
N ARG A 102 -1.70 15.03 -12.62
CA ARG A 102 -2.60 14.97 -13.79
C ARG A 102 -4.07 14.99 -13.35
N ALA A 103 -4.92 15.66 -14.13
CA ALA A 103 -6.32 15.87 -13.76
C ALA A 103 -7.24 14.66 -14.02
N ASP A 104 -6.75 13.60 -14.65
CA ASP A 104 -7.51 12.40 -15.05
C ASP A 104 -7.33 11.22 -14.09
N VAL A 105 -6.64 11.39 -12.94
CA VAL A 105 -6.53 10.32 -11.93
C VAL A 105 -7.90 10.03 -11.31
N ASP A 106 -8.40 8.83 -11.56
CA ASP A 106 -9.57 8.24 -10.94
C ASP A 106 -9.20 7.12 -9.94
N ASP A 107 -10.22 6.56 -9.28
CA ASP A 107 -10.07 5.51 -8.26
C ASP A 107 -9.46 4.23 -8.84
N GLU A 108 -9.77 3.90 -10.10
CA GLU A 108 -9.26 2.70 -10.77
C GLU A 108 -7.76 2.85 -11.08
N GLN A 109 -7.35 3.99 -11.62
CA GLN A 109 -5.95 4.32 -11.84
C GLN A 109 -5.17 4.36 -10.52
N LEU A 110 -5.77 4.90 -9.46
CA LEU A 110 -5.15 4.90 -8.13
C LEU A 110 -4.90 3.49 -7.61
N LEU A 111 -5.88 2.60 -7.67
CA LEU A 111 -5.69 1.19 -7.27
C LEU A 111 -4.66 0.50 -8.15
N LEU A 112 -4.65 0.76 -9.45
CA LEU A 112 -3.65 0.22 -10.38
C LEU A 112 -2.23 0.69 -10.02
N VAL A 113 -2.04 1.96 -9.66
CA VAL A 113 -0.76 2.50 -9.18
C VAL A 113 -0.29 1.73 -7.94
N ILE A 114 -1.17 1.51 -6.96
CA ILE A 114 -0.84 0.76 -5.74
C ILE A 114 -0.46 -0.69 -6.06
N ASP A 115 -1.19 -1.35 -6.97
CA ASP A 115 -0.86 -2.70 -7.43
C ASP A 115 0.51 -2.76 -8.13
N MET A 116 0.82 -1.76 -8.97
CA MET A 116 2.09 -1.65 -9.69
C MET A 116 3.29 -1.46 -8.76
N LEU A 117 3.11 -0.82 -7.59
CA LEU A 117 4.19 -0.68 -6.61
C LEU A 117 4.73 -2.04 -6.15
N GLY A 118 3.87 -3.06 -6.05
CA GLY A 118 4.31 -4.42 -5.72
C GLY A 118 5.09 -5.14 -6.81
N SER A 119 5.44 -4.47 -7.92
CA SER A 119 6.53 -4.91 -8.81
C SER A 119 7.89 -4.96 -8.10
N CYS A 120 8.05 -4.20 -7.00
CA CYS A 120 9.26 -4.23 -6.18
C CYS A 120 9.59 -5.61 -5.61
N LEU A 121 8.57 -6.47 -5.45
CA LEU A 121 8.71 -7.84 -4.94
C LEU A 121 9.52 -8.78 -5.86
N ARG A 122 9.85 -8.34 -7.08
CA ARG A 122 10.79 -9.05 -7.96
C ARG A 122 12.24 -9.00 -7.48
N GLY A 123 12.57 -8.15 -6.50
CA GLY A 123 13.91 -8.08 -5.92
C GLY A 123 14.30 -9.36 -5.18
N SER A 124 15.56 -9.78 -5.37
CA SER A 124 16.09 -11.04 -4.84
C SER A 124 16.32 -11.02 -3.32
N ASP A 125 16.54 -9.84 -2.74
CA ASP A 125 16.70 -9.62 -1.31
C ASP A 125 15.96 -8.36 -0.82
N GLU A 126 16.02 -8.08 0.48
CA GLU A 126 15.34 -6.94 1.09
C GLU A 126 15.87 -5.60 0.57
N ALA A 127 17.19 -5.47 0.40
CA ALA A 127 17.81 -4.24 -0.05
C ALA A 127 17.39 -3.92 -1.50
N GLU A 128 17.34 -4.94 -2.36
CA GLU A 128 16.88 -4.82 -3.72
C GLU A 128 15.38 -4.50 -3.80
N ARG A 129 14.53 -5.16 -2.99
CA ARG A 129 13.10 -4.82 -2.93
C ARG A 129 12.87 -3.38 -2.49
N LYS A 130 13.61 -2.88 -1.49
CA LYS A 130 13.52 -1.48 -1.05
C LYS A 130 13.93 -0.51 -2.16
N ARG A 131 15.05 -0.79 -2.83
CA ARG A 131 15.51 0.00 -3.98
C ARG A 131 14.47 0.02 -5.11
N LEU A 132 13.88 -1.12 -5.44
CA LEU A 132 12.85 -1.22 -6.46
C LEU A 132 11.55 -0.52 -6.05
N ALA A 133 11.19 -0.52 -4.77
CA ALA A 133 10.03 0.19 -4.25
C ALA A 133 10.15 1.71 -4.44
N HIS A 134 11.31 2.28 -4.11
CA HIS A 134 11.55 3.70 -4.36
C HIS A 134 11.50 4.01 -5.86
N ARG A 135 12.18 3.19 -6.68
CA ARG A 135 12.19 3.37 -8.14
C ARG A 135 10.80 3.24 -8.76
N SER A 136 9.96 2.30 -8.30
CA SER A 136 8.60 2.15 -8.82
C SER A 136 7.72 3.32 -8.39
N ALA A 137 7.84 3.81 -7.15
CA ALA A 137 7.17 5.02 -6.69
C ALA A 137 7.57 6.23 -7.54
N ASP A 138 8.86 6.45 -7.78
CA ASP A 138 9.39 7.51 -8.64
C ASP A 138 8.77 7.47 -10.04
N LEU A 139 8.82 6.31 -10.69
CA LEU A 139 8.29 6.13 -12.05
C LEU A 139 6.79 6.38 -12.11
N LEU A 140 6.04 5.92 -11.12
CA LEU A 140 4.59 6.11 -11.06
C LEU A 140 4.22 7.56 -10.77
N MET A 141 4.94 8.24 -9.87
CA MET A 141 4.74 9.68 -9.65
C MET A 141 5.01 10.49 -10.92
N HIS A 142 6.09 10.19 -11.66
CA HIS A 142 6.33 10.80 -12.97
C HIS A 142 5.19 10.50 -13.95
N ALA A 143 4.69 9.26 -13.98
CA ALA A 143 3.54 8.91 -14.80
C ALA A 143 2.30 9.72 -14.37
N LEU A 144 2.09 9.99 -13.08
CA LEU A 144 1.03 10.85 -12.57
C LEU A 144 1.25 12.35 -12.84
N GLY A 145 2.33 12.73 -13.52
CA GLY A 145 2.65 14.14 -13.82
C GLY A 145 3.28 14.89 -12.64
N MET A 146 3.67 14.19 -11.59
CA MET A 146 4.33 14.77 -10.42
C MET A 146 5.82 14.99 -10.68
N GLN A 147 6.36 16.10 -10.19
CA GLN A 147 7.80 16.33 -10.16
C GLN A 147 8.40 15.58 -8.98
N VAL A 148 9.25 14.59 -9.25
CA VAL A 148 10.05 13.93 -8.22
C VAL A 148 11.30 14.76 -7.98
N SER A 149 11.54 15.16 -6.73
CA SER A 149 12.75 15.89 -6.31
C SER A 149 13.82 14.94 -5.78
#